data_AF-A0A064C9Y9-F1
#
_entry.id   AF-A0A064C9Y9-F1
#
_cell.length_a   1.000
_cell.length_b   1.000
_cell.length_c   1.000
_cell.angle_alpha   90.00
_cell.angle_beta   90.00
_cell.angle_gamma   90.00
#
_symmetry.space_group_name_H-M   'P 1'
#
loop_
_entity.id
_entity.type
_entity.pdbx_description
1 polymer ?
#
loop_
_entity_poly.entity_id
_entity_poly.type
_entity_poly.pdbx_seq_one_letter_code
_entity_poly.pdbx_strand_id
1 'polypeptide(L)' 'MTSMDPVQIAGVPWPRYKLVALVLGLIVFAVIGVVTKSAAPAVLLAAGTSTAVWLAFGLRRRR' A
#
# COMPACT_ATOMS: atom_id res chain seq x y z
N MET A 1 -16.04 11.44 16.97
CA MET A 1 -16.09 10.58 15.77
C MET A 1 -14.81 10.82 14.96
N THR A 2 -13.66 10.29 15.41
CA THR A 2 -12.35 10.71 14.88
C THR A 2 -11.44 9.51 14.60
N SER A 3 -11.43 9.11 13.33
CA SER A 3 -10.27 8.64 12.52
C SER A 3 -9.45 7.40 12.93
N MET A 4 -9.61 6.78 14.10
CA MET A 4 -8.74 5.65 14.51
C MET A 4 -9.32 4.25 14.28
N ASP A 5 -10.57 4.15 13.82
CA ASP A 5 -11.23 2.86 13.69
C ASP A 5 -10.66 2.01 12.53
N PRO A 6 -10.47 0.69 12.74
CA PRO A 6 -10.09 -0.23 11.68
C PRO A 6 -11.16 -0.24 10.58
N VAL A 7 -10.72 -0.30 9.33
CA VAL A 7 -11.63 -0.30 8.18
C VAL A 7 -12.13 -1.73 7.97
N GLN A 8 -13.44 -1.92 8.00
CA GLN A 8 -14.04 -3.22 7.71
C GLN A 8 -13.96 -3.50 6.21
N ILE A 9 -13.27 -4.58 5.84
CA ILE A 9 -13.15 -5.03 4.46
C ILE A 9 -13.54 -6.50 4.42
N ALA A 10 -14.64 -6.81 3.70
CA ALA A 10 -15.18 -8.16 3.60
C ALA A 10 -15.35 -8.87 4.97
N GLY A 11 -15.82 -8.12 5.99
CA GLY A 11 -15.99 -8.63 7.36
C GLY A 11 -14.71 -8.74 8.19
N VAL A 12 -13.55 -8.38 7.64
CA VAL A 12 -12.27 -8.40 8.35
C VAL A 12 -11.89 -6.96 8.74
N PRO A 13 -11.60 -6.67 10.02
CA PRO A 13 -11.08 -5.37 10.43
C PRO A 13 -9.65 -5.20 9.93
N TRP A 14 -9.48 -4.37 8.90
CA TRP A 14 -8.18 -4.01 8.35
C TRP A 14 -7.60 -2.77 9.03
N PRO A 15 -6.32 -2.81 9.42
CA PRO A 15 -5.62 -1.60 9.80
C PRO A 15 -5.51 -0.62 8.62
N ARG A 16 -5.77 0.67 8.87
CA ARG A 16 -5.74 1.74 7.85
C ARG A 16 -4.43 1.81 7.06
N TYR A 17 -3.29 1.51 7.70
CA TYR A 17 -1.98 1.57 7.04
C TYR A 17 -1.82 0.59 5.88
N LYS A 18 -2.59 -0.53 5.86
CA LYS A 18 -2.60 -1.45 4.72
C LYS A 18 -3.23 -0.79 3.48
N LEU A 19 -4.27 0.02 3.66
CA LEU A 19 -4.88 0.77 2.56
C LEU A 19 -3.94 1.86 2.03
N VAL A 20 -3.25 2.58 2.93
CA VAL A 20 -2.23 3.57 2.54
C VAL A 20 -1.13 2.91 1.71
N ALA A 21 -0.67 1.72 2.12
CA ALA A 21 0.33 0.96 1.38
C ALA A 21 -0.14 0.61 -0.05
N LEU A 22 -1.40 0.16 -0.20
CA LEU A 22 -1.97 -0.17 -1.51
C LEU A 22 -2.14 1.06 -2.41
N VAL A 23 -2.62 2.19 -1.85
CA VAL A 23 -2.78 3.44 -2.60
C VAL A 23 -1.42 3.94 -3.09
N LEU A 24 -0.39 3.90 -2.24
CA LEU A 24 0.97 4.26 -2.65
C LEU A 24 1.50 3.32 -3.74
N GLY A 25 1.26 2.01 -3.63
CA GLY A 25 1.59 1.06 -4.69
C GLY A 25 0.91 1.39 -6.02
N LEU A 26 -0.37 1.72 -6.00
CA LEU A 26 -1.13 2.10 -7.20
C LEU A 26 -0.57 3.38 -7.84
N ILE A 27 -0.20 4.37 -7.03
CA ILE A 27 0.45 5.61 -7.51
C ILE A 27 1.79 5.27 -8.17
N VAL A 28 2.63 4.45 -7.53
CA VAL A 28 3.91 4.02 -8.10
C VAL A 28 3.70 3.25 -9.40
N PHE A 29 2.72 2.34 -9.45
CA PHE A 29 2.38 1.62 -10.67
C PHE A 29 2.03 2.57 -11.81
N ALA A 30 1.15 3.54 -11.56
CA ALA A 30 0.73 4.51 -12.56
C ALA A 30 1.89 5.38 -13.04
N VAL A 31 2.70 5.92 -12.11
CA VAL A 31 3.85 6.77 -12.44
C VAL A 31 4.89 5.99 -13.25
N ILE A 32 5.31 4.82 -12.78
CA ILE A 32 6.32 4.02 -13.47
C ILE A 32 5.79 3.52 -14.80
N GLY A 33 4.53 3.07 -14.87
CA GLY A 33 3.90 2.62 -16.10
C GLY A 33 3.83 3.73 -17.16
N VAL A 34 3.49 4.95 -16.77
CA VAL A 34 3.44 6.11 -17.69
C VAL A 34 4.84 6.51 -18.15
N VAL A 35 5.81 6.58 -17.24
CA VAL A 35 7.19 7.02 -17.53
C VAL A 35 7.94 5.99 -18.38
N THR A 36 7.82 4.72 -18.05
CA THR A 36 8.60 3.64 -18.71
C THR A 36 7.87 2.99 -19.88
N LYS A 37 6.55 3.18 -19.99
CA LYS A 37 5.68 2.49 -20.95
C LYS A 37 5.82 0.95 -20.89
N SER A 38 6.20 0.40 -19.73
CA SER A 38 6.43 -1.02 -19.52
C SER A 38 5.76 -1.53 -18.26
N ALA A 39 5.01 -2.63 -18.39
CA ALA A 39 4.32 -3.26 -17.26
C ALA A 39 5.29 -3.93 -16.27
N ALA A 40 6.41 -4.49 -16.76
CA ALA A 40 7.33 -5.26 -15.93
C ALA A 40 7.93 -4.45 -14.76
N PRO A 41 8.60 -3.29 -14.96
CA PRO A 41 9.10 -2.49 -13.85
C PRO A 41 7.97 -1.86 -13.03
N ALA A 42 6.83 -1.54 -13.65
CA ALA A 42 5.70 -0.91 -12.97
C ALA A 42 5.10 -1.83 -11.90
N VAL A 43 4.81 -3.09 -12.23
CA VAL A 43 4.24 -4.05 -11.28
C VAL A 43 5.22 -4.35 -10.15
N LEU A 44 6.50 -4.57 -10.47
CA LEU A 44 7.52 -4.91 -9.48
C LEU A 44 7.75 -3.78 -8.48
N LEU A 45 7.90 -2.54 -8.96
CA LEU A 45 8.10 -1.39 -8.08
C LEU A 45 6.86 -1.10 -7.23
N ALA A 46 5.65 -1.19 -7.81
CA ALA A 46 4.40 -1.01 -7.07
C ALA A 46 4.22 -2.04 -5.95
N ALA A 47 4.46 -3.32 -6.25
CA ALA A 47 4.39 -4.40 -5.27
C ALA A 47 5.46 -4.24 -4.18
N GLY A 48 6.68 -3.87 -4.57
CA GLY A 48 7.79 -3.59 -3.66
C GLY A 48 7.46 -2.43 -2.72
N THR A 49 6.97 -1.30 -3.23
CA THR A 49 6.57 -0.14 -2.43
C THR A 49 5.44 -0.49 -1.46
N SER A 50 4.38 -1.18 -1.93
CA SER A 50 3.28 -1.59 -1.06
C SER A 50 3.78 -2.47 0.09
N THR A 51 4.65 -3.43 -0.22
CA THR A 51 5.21 -4.35 0.76
C THR A 51 6.10 -3.62 1.77
N ALA A 52 6.98 -2.74 1.30
CA ALA A 52 7.87 -1.95 2.15
C ALA A 52 7.08 -1.06 3.12
N VAL A 53 6.06 -0.34 2.63
CA VAL A 53 5.21 0.53 3.46
C VAL A 53 4.43 -0.30 4.48
N TRP A 54 3.79 -1.38 4.04
CA TRP A 54 3.05 -2.28 4.93
C TRP A 54 3.93 -2.83 6.05
N LEU A 55 5.15 -3.30 5.73
CA LEU A 55 6.10 -3.81 6.70
C LEU A 55 6.60 -2.72 7.65
N ALA A 56 6.96 -1.54 7.14
CA ALA A 56 7.45 -0.44 7.97
C ALA A 56 6.43 -0.03 9.05
N PHE A 57 5.16 0.12 8.69
CA PHE A 57 4.10 0.42 9.65
C PHE A 57 3.74 -0.78 10.53
N GLY A 58 3.74 -2.00 9.98
CA GLY A 58 3.50 -3.22 10.75
C GLY A 58 4.55 -3.46 11.83
N LEU A 59 5.82 -3.19 11.52
CA LEU A 59 6.95 -3.29 12.46
C LEU A 59 6.90 -2.19 13.52
N ARG A 60 6.56 -0.96 13.15
CA ARG A 60 6.38 0.15 14.12
C ARG A 60 5.24 -0.10 15.10
N ARG A 61 4.18 -0.80 14.70
CA ARG A 61 3.04 -1.14 15.57
C ARG A 61 3.34 -2.30 16.55
N ARG A 62 4.34 -3.13 16.25
CA ARG A 62 4.73 -4.26 17.13
C ARG A 62 5.67 -3.85 18.26
N ARG A 63 6.34 -2.69 18.15
CA ARG A 63 7.14 -2.11 19.22
C ARG A 63 6.27 -1.21 20.09
#